data_AF-A0AAN1KRB4-F1
#
_entry.id   AF-A0AAN1KRB4-F1
#
_cell.length_a   1.000
_cell.length_b   1.000
_cell.length_c   1.000
_cell.angle_alpha   90.00
_cell.angle_beta   90.00
_cell.angle_gamma   90.00
#
_symmetry.space_group_name_H-M   'P 1'
#
loop_
_entity.id
_entity.type
_entity.pdbx_description
1 polymer ?
#
loop_
_entity_poly.entity_id
_entity_poly.type
_entity_poly.pdbx_seq_one_letter_code
_entity_poly.pdbx_strand_id
1 'polypeptide(L)'
;MDIPTLAATCQHQVHPQVIEAIIDIESSGRPYALAAVGETTLTQPVSEPDAYALLDTLIAAGKNVSAGLMQINQQHFDVDTPIFDPCTNITYGAQLLKDCHDRAKRQFPHDSPLVWLDATASCYFSGNFTTGFHRPKGNPYVTRFRHAYARHSFVQ
;
A
#
# COMPACT_ATOMS: atom_id res chain seq x y z
N MET A 1 -5.36 16.27 -5.08
CA MET A 1 -5.00 15.79 -3.74
C MET A 1 -3.49 15.91 -3.60
N ASP A 2 -3.01 16.54 -2.53
CA ASP A 2 -1.58 16.74 -2.30
C ASP A 2 -1.02 15.59 -1.44
N ILE A 3 -0.50 14.55 -2.12
CA ILE A 3 0.00 13.33 -1.47
C ILE A 3 1.19 13.62 -0.54
N PRO A 4 2.20 14.44 -0.91
CA PRO A 4 3.28 14.82 0.01
C PRO A 4 2.78 15.38 1.35
N THR A 5 1.82 16.32 1.31
CA THR A 5 1.24 16.87 2.54
C THR A 5 0.51 15.81 3.36
N LEU A 6 -0.30 14.96 2.73
CA LEU A 6 -0.99 13.87 3.43
C LEU A 6 0.00 12.86 4.05
N ALA A 7 1.04 12.46 3.31
CA ALA A 7 2.07 11.54 3.78
C ALA A 7 2.81 12.07 5.02
N ALA A 8 3.00 13.39 5.11
CA ALA A 8 3.66 14.06 6.24
C ALA A 8 2.73 14.35 7.44
N THR A 9 1.43 14.48 7.22
CA THR A 9 0.48 14.98 8.24
C THR A 9 -0.45 13.92 8.79
N CYS A 10 -0.84 12.92 8.01
CA CYS A 10 -1.79 11.90 8.47
C CYS A 10 -1.17 10.90 9.46
N GLN A 11 0.17 10.80 9.51
CA GLN A 11 0.89 9.85 10.35
C GLN A 11 2.34 10.31 10.60
N HIS A 12 3.00 9.81 11.65
CA HIS A 12 4.38 10.17 12.02
C HIS A 12 5.32 8.99 12.29
N GLN A 13 4.90 7.77 11.94
CA GLN A 13 5.61 6.53 12.25
C GLN A 13 6.44 5.99 11.09
N VAL A 14 6.16 6.42 9.87
CA VAL A 14 6.87 6.04 8.64
C VAL A 14 7.30 7.32 7.93
N HIS A 15 8.50 7.31 7.35
CA HIS A 15 8.99 8.49 6.60
C HIS A 15 8.06 8.79 5.41
N PRO A 16 7.66 10.06 5.16
CA PRO A 16 6.70 10.41 4.11
C PRO A 16 7.05 9.86 2.73
N GLN A 17 8.34 9.88 2.38
CA GLN A 17 8.85 9.33 1.13
C GLN A 17 8.47 7.85 0.89
N VAL A 18 8.40 7.03 1.95
CA VAL A 18 7.97 5.62 1.85
C VAL A 18 6.48 5.54 1.55
N ILE A 19 5.67 6.39 2.21
CA ILE A 19 4.22 6.47 1.96
C ILE A 19 3.96 6.88 0.51
N GLU A 20 4.63 7.93 0.03
CA GLU A 20 4.53 8.41 -1.36
C GLU A 20 4.90 7.31 -2.37
N ALA A 21 6.00 6.59 -2.11
CA ALA A 21 6.43 5.49 -2.96
C ALA A 21 5.43 4.33 -3.01
N ILE A 22 4.77 4.00 -1.90
CA ILE A 22 3.73 2.97 -1.83
C ILE A 22 2.47 3.44 -2.57
N ILE A 23 2.00 4.67 -2.34
CA ILE A 23 0.82 5.21 -3.03
C ILE A 23 1.00 5.22 -4.55
N ASP A 24 2.19 5.58 -5.03
CA ASP A 24 2.55 5.55 -6.45
C ASP A 24 2.34 4.17 -7.09
N ILE A 25 2.82 3.12 -6.43
CA ILE A 25 2.79 1.76 -6.98
C ILE A 25 1.46 1.05 -6.77
N GLU A 26 0.71 1.42 -5.72
CA GLU A 26 -0.54 0.78 -5.33
C GLU A 26 -1.76 1.39 -6.03
N SER A 27 -1.86 2.72 -6.06
CA SER A 27 -3.06 3.39 -6.56
C SER A 27 -2.79 4.46 -7.62
N SER A 28 -1.52 4.85 -7.80
CA SER A 28 -1.14 6.04 -8.59
C SER A 28 -1.85 7.31 -8.08
N GLY A 29 -2.04 7.41 -6.76
CA GLY A 29 -2.70 8.55 -6.11
C GLY A 29 -4.22 8.59 -6.26
N ARG A 30 -4.86 7.51 -6.70
CA ARG A 30 -6.33 7.42 -6.81
C ARG A 30 -6.93 6.98 -5.47
N PRO A 31 -7.68 7.84 -4.76
CA PRO A 31 -8.14 7.53 -3.41
C PRO A 31 -9.22 6.46 -3.35
N TYR A 32 -9.93 6.22 -4.45
CA TYR A 32 -11.01 5.24 -4.54
C TYR A 32 -10.58 3.94 -5.24
N ALA A 33 -9.27 3.71 -5.40
CA ALA A 33 -8.77 2.54 -6.11
C ALA A 33 -9.20 1.24 -5.41
N LEU A 34 -9.64 0.27 -6.19
CA LEU A 34 -10.03 -1.07 -5.73
C LEU A 34 -9.36 -2.13 -6.60
N ALA A 35 -8.77 -3.12 -5.94
CA ALA A 35 -8.22 -4.32 -6.57
C ALA A 35 -8.82 -5.56 -5.91
N ALA A 36 -9.22 -6.55 -6.71
CA ALA A 36 -9.69 -7.84 -6.22
C ALA A 36 -8.86 -8.97 -6.81
N VAL A 37 -8.49 -9.96 -5.99
CA VAL A 37 -7.71 -11.12 -6.47
C VAL A 37 -8.47 -11.84 -7.58
N GLY A 38 -7.80 -12.01 -8.73
CA GLY A 38 -8.35 -12.66 -9.92
C GLY A 38 -9.08 -11.72 -10.89
N GLU A 39 -9.30 -10.46 -10.51
CA GLU A 39 -9.93 -9.47 -11.39
C GLU A 39 -8.87 -8.59 -12.07
N THR A 40 -8.91 -8.53 -13.40
CA THR A 40 -7.97 -7.72 -14.20
C THR A 40 -8.61 -6.51 -14.88
N THR A 41 -9.95 -6.42 -14.87
CA THR A 41 -10.73 -5.40 -15.60
C THR A 41 -11.80 -4.76 -14.71
N LEU A 42 -11.44 -4.31 -13.51
CA LEU A 42 -12.35 -3.54 -12.66
C LEU A 42 -12.43 -2.09 -13.12
N THR A 43 -13.62 -1.64 -13.51
CA THR A 43 -13.90 -0.21 -13.70
C THR A 43 -13.77 0.50 -12.36
N GLN A 44 -12.79 1.41 -12.27
CA GLN A 44 -12.49 2.10 -11.02
C GLN A 44 -13.55 3.16 -10.72
N PRO A 45 -14.03 3.25 -9.46
CA PRO A 45 -14.99 4.26 -9.05
C PRO A 45 -14.35 5.66 -9.08
N VAL A 46 -15.19 6.67 -9.33
CA VAL A 46 -14.78 8.08 -9.38
C VAL A 46 -15.31 8.90 -8.20
N SER A 47 -16.13 8.28 -7.35
CA SER A 47 -16.71 8.87 -6.14
C SER A 47 -16.61 7.90 -4.97
N GLU A 48 -16.61 8.44 -3.75
CA GLU A 48 -16.58 7.62 -2.53
C GLU A 48 -17.82 6.72 -2.39
N PRO A 49 -19.06 7.18 -2.63
CA PRO A 49 -20.23 6.29 -2.60
C PRO A 49 -20.13 5.13 -3.59
N ASP A 50 -19.66 5.38 -4.83
CA ASP A 50 -19.47 4.31 -5.82
C ASP A 50 -18.37 3.33 -5.38
N ALA A 51 -17.37 3.82 -4.65
CA ALA A 51 -16.28 3.00 -4.13
C ALA A 51 -16.77 2.03 -3.05
N TYR A 52 -17.59 2.48 -2.10
CA TYR A 52 -18.23 1.58 -1.14
C TYR A 52 -19.18 0.60 -1.82
N ALA A 53 -20.01 1.04 -2.77
CA ALA A 53 -20.90 0.15 -3.50
C ALA A 53 -20.13 -0.97 -4.24
N LEU A 54 -19.00 -0.65 -4.88
CA LEU A 54 -18.17 -1.64 -5.53
C LEU A 54 -17.45 -2.54 -4.52
N LEU A 55 -16.93 -1.99 -3.42
CA LEU A 55 -16.30 -2.74 -2.34
C LEU A 55 -17.27 -3.79 -1.76
N ASP A 56 -18.49 -3.37 -1.42
CA ASP A 56 -19.55 -4.25 -0.90
C ASP A 56 -19.90 -5.34 -1.90
N THR A 57 -20.03 -4.99 -3.18
CA THR A 57 -20.31 -5.96 -4.26
C THR A 57 -19.22 -7.03 -4.35
N LEU A 58 -17.94 -6.63 -4.28
CA LEU A 58 -16.82 -7.55 -4.36
C LEU A 58 -16.70 -8.43 -3.11
N ILE A 59 -16.91 -7.86 -1.91
CA ILE A 59 -16.91 -8.60 -0.64
C ILE A 59 -18.05 -9.62 -0.62
N ALA A 60 -19.26 -9.22 -1.00
CA ALA A 60 -20.42 -10.11 -1.07
C ALA A 60 -20.22 -11.26 -2.08
N ALA A 61 -19.43 -11.03 -3.14
CA ALA A 61 -19.02 -12.06 -4.08
C ALA A 61 -17.87 -12.96 -3.56
N GLY A 62 -17.45 -12.81 -2.30
CA GLY A 62 -16.40 -13.61 -1.68
C GLY A 62 -14.99 -13.29 -2.19
N LYS A 63 -14.79 -12.12 -2.81
CA LYS A 63 -13.48 -11.71 -3.31
C LYS A 63 -12.57 -11.27 -2.17
N ASN A 64 -11.27 -11.40 -2.40
CA ASN A 64 -10.25 -10.80 -1.57
C ASN A 64 -9.88 -9.42 -2.16
N VAL A 65 -10.28 -8.35 -1.47
CA VAL A 65 -10.25 -6.97 -1.98
C VAL A 65 -9.27 -6.10 -1.20
N SER A 66 -8.58 -5.23 -1.91
CA SER A 66 -7.75 -4.15 -1.38
C SER A 66 -8.28 -2.79 -1.81
N ALA A 67 -8.24 -1.81 -0.91
CA ALA A 67 -8.93 -0.52 -1.05
C ALA A 67 -8.04 0.70 -0.79
N GLY A 68 -8.29 1.75 -1.57
CA GLY A 68 -7.80 3.11 -1.37
C GLY A 68 -6.34 3.37 -1.76
N LEU A 69 -5.82 4.51 -1.31
CA LEU A 69 -4.51 5.05 -1.71
C LEU A 69 -3.36 4.04 -1.54
N MET A 70 -3.36 3.32 -0.43
CA MET A 70 -2.34 2.36 -0.03
C MET A 70 -2.78 0.90 -0.21
N GLN A 71 -3.93 0.66 -0.85
CA GLN A 71 -4.48 -0.67 -1.16
C GLN A 71 -4.54 -1.62 0.05
N ILE A 72 -5.11 -1.11 1.16
CA ILE A 72 -5.27 -1.87 2.40
C ILE A 72 -6.23 -3.03 2.14
N ASN A 73 -5.84 -4.24 2.55
CA ASN A 73 -6.67 -5.42 2.35
C ASN A 73 -7.86 -5.45 3.32
N GLN A 74 -9.03 -5.92 2.87
CA GLN A 74 -10.27 -6.00 3.66
C GLN A 74 -10.11 -6.78 4.98
N GLN A 75 -9.12 -7.65 5.10
CA GLN A 75 -8.84 -8.36 6.36
C GLN A 75 -8.27 -7.47 7.48
N HIS A 76 -7.88 -6.22 7.16
CA HIS A 76 -7.22 -5.31 8.08
C HIS A 76 -8.08 -4.13 8.54
N PHE A 77 -9.34 -4.05 8.10
CA PHE A 77 -10.26 -2.99 8.53
C PHE A 77 -11.69 -3.53 8.60
N ASP A 78 -12.50 -2.93 9.46
CA ASP A 78 -13.92 -3.27 9.61
C ASP A 78 -14.78 -2.53 8.58
N VAL A 79 -15.99 -3.04 8.33
CA VAL A 79 -16.94 -2.47 7.34
C VAL A 79 -17.25 -1.00 7.56
N ASP A 80 -17.29 -0.55 8.83
CA ASP A 80 -17.61 0.84 9.20
C ASP A 80 -16.38 1.77 9.12
N THR A 81 -15.20 1.24 8.77
CA THR A 81 -13.99 2.04 8.63
C THR A 81 -14.15 2.97 7.43
N PRO A 82 -13.89 4.29 7.56
CA PRO A 82 -13.88 5.21 6.44
C PRO A 82 -12.63 5.00 5.58
N ILE A 83 -12.48 3.82 4.98
CA ILE A 83 -11.22 3.36 4.37
C ILE A 83 -10.83 4.15 3.12
N PHE A 84 -11.77 4.85 2.50
CA PHE A 84 -11.52 5.76 1.38
C PHE A 84 -11.20 7.20 1.81
N ASP A 85 -11.31 7.54 3.09
CA ASP A 85 -10.74 8.77 3.63
C ASP A 85 -9.20 8.71 3.52
N PRO A 86 -8.54 9.71 2.89
CA PRO A 86 -7.11 9.64 2.63
C PRO A 86 -6.25 9.43 3.87
N CYS A 87 -6.53 10.14 4.97
CA CYS A 87 -5.72 10.03 6.18
C CYS A 87 -5.96 8.72 6.91
N THR A 88 -7.20 8.23 6.93
CA THR A 88 -7.53 6.92 7.47
C THR A 88 -6.78 5.83 6.71
N ASN A 89 -6.85 5.83 5.37
CA ASN A 89 -6.15 4.85 4.55
C ASN A 89 -4.63 4.89 4.75
N ILE A 90 -4.04 6.10 4.81
CA ILE A 90 -2.61 6.30 5.05
C ILE A 90 -2.20 5.80 6.44
N THR A 91 -3.01 6.04 7.45
CA THR A 91 -2.73 5.58 8.82
C THR A 91 -2.67 4.06 8.90
N TYR A 92 -3.64 3.37 8.30
CA TYR A 92 -3.66 1.91 8.25
C TYR A 92 -2.45 1.36 7.47
N GLY A 93 -2.13 1.94 6.31
CA GLY A 93 -0.96 1.53 5.53
C GLY A 93 0.35 1.75 6.28
N ALA A 94 0.49 2.87 6.98
CA ALA A 94 1.66 3.17 7.79
C ALA A 94 1.82 2.17 8.95
N GLN A 95 0.72 1.71 9.57
CA GLN A 95 0.75 0.65 10.60
C GLN A 95 1.29 -0.67 10.05
N LEU A 96 0.76 -1.13 8.91
CA LEU A 96 1.25 -2.35 8.26
C LEU A 96 2.72 -2.24 7.84
N LEU A 97 3.14 -1.08 7.31
CA LEU A 97 4.53 -0.82 6.95
C LEU A 97 5.45 -0.86 8.16
N LYS A 98 5.06 -0.20 9.27
CA LYS A 98 5.84 -0.21 10.51
C LYS A 98 5.99 -1.64 11.05
N ASP A 99 4.92 -2.41 11.07
CA ASP A 99 4.95 -3.80 11.54
C ASP A 99 5.82 -4.69 10.66
N CYS A 100 5.75 -4.52 9.33
CA CYS A 100 6.65 -5.18 8.39
C CYS A 100 8.11 -4.78 8.61
N HIS A 101 8.39 -3.50 8.86
CA HIS A 101 9.74 -2.99 9.09
C HIS A 101 10.34 -3.52 10.38
N ASP A 102 9.56 -3.53 11.47
CA ASP A 102 9.99 -4.07 12.75
C ASP A 102 10.28 -5.58 12.65
N ARG A 103 9.49 -6.33 11.89
CA ARG A 103 9.77 -7.74 11.59
C ARG A 103 11.03 -7.90 10.73
N ALA A 104 11.23 -7.06 9.71
CA ALA A 104 12.41 -7.10 8.86
C ALA A 104 13.70 -6.87 9.67
N LYS A 105 13.71 -5.89 10.57
CA LYS A 105 14.86 -5.64 11.47
C LYS A 105 15.17 -6.82 12.38
N ARG A 106 14.14 -7.52 12.88
CA ARG A 106 14.34 -8.74 13.69
C ARG A 106 14.85 -9.92 12.86
N GLN A 107 14.38 -10.06 11.64
CA GLN A 107 14.79 -11.14 10.74
C GLN A 107 16.23 -10.96 10.22
N PHE A 108 16.64 -9.70 10.00
CA PHE A 108 17.90 -9.33 9.35
C PHE A 108 18.72 -8.38 10.23
N PRO A 109 19.05 -8.73 11.49
CA PRO A 109 19.54 -7.78 12.50
C PRO A 109 20.89 -7.14 12.19
N HIS A 110 21.68 -7.72 11.27
CA HIS A 110 23.01 -7.25 10.89
C HIS A 110 23.06 -6.66 9.47
N ASP A 111 21.92 -6.60 8.78
CA ASP A 111 21.84 -6.05 7.44
C ASP A 111 21.66 -4.52 7.44
N SER A 112 21.83 -3.93 6.27
CA SER A 112 21.71 -2.48 6.09
C SER A 112 20.26 -1.99 6.13
N PRO A 113 20.03 -0.69 6.41
CA PRO A 113 18.70 -0.08 6.32
C PRO A 113 18.02 -0.26 4.96
N LEU A 114 18.78 -0.32 3.86
CA LEU A 114 18.24 -0.58 2.52
C LEU A 114 17.67 -2.00 2.40
N VAL A 115 18.37 -3.01 2.94
CA VAL A 115 17.86 -4.39 2.98
C VAL A 115 16.59 -4.47 3.81
N TRP A 116 16.53 -3.78 4.95
CA TRP A 116 15.31 -3.71 5.76
C TRP A 116 14.16 -3.06 5.01
N LEU A 117 14.42 -1.98 4.26
CA LEU A 117 13.40 -1.29 3.48
C LEU A 117 12.86 -2.18 2.35
N ASP A 118 13.74 -2.89 1.64
CA ASP A 118 13.32 -3.83 0.59
C ASP A 118 12.52 -5.01 1.16
N ALA A 119 12.95 -5.57 2.29
CA ALA A 119 12.21 -6.60 3.00
C ALA A 119 10.85 -6.07 3.49
N THR A 120 10.79 -4.82 3.95
CA THR A 120 9.54 -4.15 4.35
C THR A 120 8.58 -4.06 3.17
N ALA A 121 9.05 -3.62 1.99
CA ALA A 121 8.23 -3.54 0.79
C ALA A 121 7.73 -4.92 0.33
N SER A 122 8.59 -5.93 0.37
CA SER A 122 8.21 -7.32 0.07
C SER A 122 7.12 -7.84 1.02
N CYS A 123 7.29 -7.55 2.31
CA CYS A 123 6.35 -7.91 3.36
C CYS A 123 5.01 -7.17 3.21
N TYR A 124 5.01 -5.89 2.89
CA TYR A 124 3.79 -5.12 2.67
C TYR A 124 2.96 -5.70 1.51
N PHE A 125 3.63 -6.05 0.41
CA PHE A 125 2.99 -6.62 -0.77
C PHE A 125 2.39 -8.01 -0.55
N SER A 126 3.02 -8.86 0.28
CA SER A 126 2.76 -10.31 0.25
C SER A 126 2.79 -11.03 1.60
N GLY A 127 2.98 -10.28 2.68
CA GLY A 127 3.07 -10.80 4.04
C GLY A 127 4.40 -11.49 4.38
N ASN A 128 5.33 -11.63 3.44
CA ASN A 128 6.61 -12.31 3.63
C ASN A 128 7.79 -11.55 2.97
N PHE A 129 9.02 -11.93 3.29
CA PHE A 129 10.21 -11.21 2.83
C PHE A 129 10.72 -11.62 1.45
N THR A 130 10.13 -12.62 0.78
CA THR A 130 10.70 -13.18 -0.47
C THR A 130 9.83 -12.88 -1.70
N THR A 131 8.51 -12.99 -1.61
CA THR A 131 7.63 -12.90 -2.79
C THR A 131 7.74 -11.56 -3.52
N GLY A 132 7.96 -10.44 -2.82
CA GLY A 132 8.14 -9.14 -3.47
C GLY A 132 9.37 -9.03 -4.38
N PHE A 133 10.35 -9.91 -4.22
CA PHE A 133 11.53 -10.02 -5.10
C PHE A 133 11.28 -10.87 -6.35
N HIS A 134 10.16 -11.59 -6.41
CA HIS A 134 9.87 -12.54 -7.47
C HIS A 134 8.53 -12.25 -8.14
N ARG A 135 8.56 -11.91 -9.44
CA ARG A 135 7.40 -11.96 -10.32
C ARG A 135 7.79 -12.61 -11.63
N PRO A 136 7.24 -13.79 -11.98
CA PRO A 136 7.51 -14.43 -13.26
C PRO A 136 7.02 -13.62 -14.48
N LYS A 137 6.07 -12.68 -14.27
CA LYS A 137 5.55 -11.77 -15.29
C LYS A 137 5.60 -10.33 -14.77
N GLY A 138 6.40 -9.48 -15.43
CA GLY A 138 6.60 -8.07 -15.10
C GLY A 138 7.69 -7.81 -14.06
N ASN A 139 7.83 -6.55 -13.65
CA ASN A 139 8.85 -6.15 -12.68
C ASN A 139 8.49 -6.60 -11.26
N PRO A 140 9.44 -7.14 -10.46
CA PRO A 140 9.23 -7.42 -9.05
C PRO A 140 8.74 -6.20 -8.28
N TYR A 141 7.95 -6.45 -7.22
CA TYR A 141 7.38 -5.39 -6.41
C TYR A 141 8.46 -4.51 -5.78
N VAL A 142 9.50 -5.13 -5.22
CA VAL A 142 10.63 -4.41 -4.62
C VAL A 142 11.34 -3.53 -5.65
N THR A 143 11.49 -3.99 -6.89
CA THR A 143 12.07 -3.17 -7.97
C THR A 143 11.20 -1.94 -8.25
N ARG A 144 9.87 -2.11 -8.37
CA ARG A 144 8.94 -0.99 -8.56
C ARG A 144 8.99 -0.01 -7.41
N PHE A 145 9.02 -0.51 -6.17
CA PHE A 145 9.15 0.28 -4.96
C PHE A 145 10.45 1.09 -4.96
N ARG A 146 11.61 0.50 -5.23
CA ARG A 146 12.90 1.21 -5.32
C ARG A 146 12.86 2.35 -6.34
N HIS A 147 12.27 2.10 -7.51
CA HIS A 147 12.09 3.15 -8.52
C HIS A 147 11.16 4.28 -8.07
N ALA A 148 10.06 3.96 -7.39
CA ALA A 148 9.16 4.97 -6.84
C ALA A 148 9.82 5.77 -5.73
N TYR A 149 10.45 5.09 -4.77
CA TYR A 149 11.19 5.70 -3.68
C TYR A 149 12.26 6.67 -4.18
N ALA A 150 13.05 6.28 -5.19
CA ALA A 150 14.09 7.13 -5.77
C ALA A 150 13.53 8.40 -6.44
N ARG A 151 12.32 8.38 -7.02
CA ARG A 151 11.71 9.59 -7.59
C ARG A 151 11.38 10.62 -6.51
N HIS A 152 11.02 10.15 -5.31
CA HIS A 152 10.66 11.00 -4.18
C HIS A 152 11.88 11.43 -3.33
N SER A 153 13.09 10.91 -3.61
CA SER A 153 14.34 11.32 -2.95
C SER A 153 14.84 12.72 -3.36
N PHE A 154 14.35 13.26 -4.48
CA PHE A 154 14.91 14.47 -5.11
C PHE A 154 13.95 15.68 -5.06
N VAL A 155 12.82 15.57 -4.37
CA VAL A 155 11.74 16.58 -4.36
C VAL A 155 11.63 17.30 -3.00
N GLN A 156 12.64 17.19 -2.13
CA GLN A 156 12.72 17.91 -0.85
C GLN A 156 13.78 19.00 -0.88
#